data_AF-A0A946GY56-F1
#
_entry.id   AF-A0A946GY56-F1
#
_cell.length_a   1.000
_cell.length_b   1.000
_cell.length_c   1.000
_cell.angle_alpha   90.00
_cell.angle_beta   90.00
_cell.angle_gamma   90.00
#
_symmetry.space_group_name_H-M   'P 1'
#
loop_
_entity.id
_entity.type
_entity.pdbx_description
1 polymer ?
#
loop_
_entity_poly.entity_id
_entity_poly.type
_entity_poly.pdbx_seq_one_letter_code
_entity_poly.pdbx_strand_id
1 'polypeptide(L)'
;MLMLALVSIQGLGIGAEQVAAADVENPLELTLPTEFYAVVGEKTTIGFDNIVLTKTPDDYRFNVVCNIGRTGKTSWAVTPTGEDVGKHTLRVTVADASGKTLGSAKTTLHVVAADAGVGRTIRLLIVGDSLTHATAYPNEIARLLSKRGNPAWTMLGTHKPTRAAKGVAHEGYGGWTWQRFVTKYEPNPDGTYRKRSSPFVFLGDDGKPRLDVARYFKEECGEQRPDYVLFLLGINDCFSANPEQPNDRIAGMLKQADILLAEFRRAAPKAELGICLTTPPNSRQAAFEANYKDRYSRWGWKQIQHRLVQAEIAHFGRQEDKRMFVVPTEMNLDPTAGYPANNGVHPNTAGYQQLGSSIYAWLKHRLDLADKGLKRSAK
;
A
#
# COMPACT_ATOMS: atom_id res chain seq x y z
N MET A 1 19.96 22.26 -75.07
CA MET A 1 20.70 20.98 -75.11
C MET A 1 21.38 20.83 -73.75
N LEU A 2 21.30 19.72 -73.01
CA LEU A 2 20.57 18.46 -73.20
C LEU A 2 20.22 17.91 -71.79
N MET A 3 18.97 17.51 -71.53
CA MET A 3 18.53 16.17 -71.09
C MET A 3 19.63 15.14 -70.69
N LEU A 4 19.41 14.21 -69.75
CA LEU A 4 18.18 13.85 -68.99
C LEU A 4 18.33 14.25 -67.49
N ALA A 5 17.92 13.59 -66.38
CA ALA A 5 17.27 12.30 -66.08
C ALA A 5 16.34 12.43 -64.84
N LEU A 6 15.66 11.35 -64.42
CA LEU A 6 14.87 11.25 -63.17
C LEU A 6 15.40 10.12 -62.28
N VAL A 7 15.26 10.26 -60.95
CA VAL A 7 14.77 9.19 -60.06
C VAL A 7 13.84 9.83 -59.02
N SER A 8 12.69 9.20 -58.79
CA SER A 8 11.66 9.64 -57.83
C SER A 8 11.58 8.72 -56.62
N ILE A 9 11.37 9.29 -55.43
CA ILE A 9 10.86 8.56 -54.25
C ILE A 9 9.72 9.39 -53.65
N GLN A 10 8.50 8.88 -53.74
CA GLN A 10 7.36 9.41 -52.98
C GLN A 10 7.35 8.78 -51.58
N GLY A 11 7.74 9.55 -50.57
CA GLY A 11 7.52 9.19 -49.17
C GLY A 11 6.10 9.58 -48.76
N LEU A 12 5.21 8.60 -48.58
CA LEU A 12 3.88 8.83 -48.02
C LEU A 12 4.01 9.28 -46.56
N GLY A 13 3.82 10.58 -46.32
CA GLY A 13 3.72 11.16 -44.99
C GLY A 13 2.43 10.73 -44.30
N ILE A 14 2.38 9.52 -43.77
CA ILE A 14 1.27 9.05 -42.93
C ILE A 14 1.23 9.94 -41.69
N GLY A 15 0.17 10.74 -41.58
CA GLY A 15 -0.03 11.63 -40.44
C GLY A 15 -0.11 10.81 -39.15
N ALA A 16 0.85 11.02 -38.24
CA ALA A 16 0.69 10.57 -36.87
C ALA A 16 -0.39 11.44 -36.22
N GLU A 17 -1.64 10.97 -36.24
CA GLU A 17 -2.66 11.49 -35.34
C GLU A 17 -2.23 11.19 -33.91
N GLN A 18 -1.48 12.14 -33.34
CA GLN A 18 -1.19 12.20 -31.93
C GLN A 18 -2.50 12.53 -31.23
N VAL A 19 -3.29 11.49 -30.95
CA VAL A 19 -4.50 11.57 -30.13
C VAL A 19 -4.07 11.99 -28.73
N ALA A 20 -3.96 13.30 -28.55
CA ALA A 20 -3.89 13.93 -27.25
C ALA A 20 -5.10 13.44 -26.48
N ALA A 21 -4.87 12.65 -25.44
CA ALA A 21 -5.91 12.38 -24.47
C ALA A 21 -6.27 13.75 -23.88
N ALA A 22 -7.43 14.27 -24.26
CA ALA A 22 -7.94 15.51 -23.69
C ALA A 22 -7.92 15.37 -22.17
N ASP A 23 -7.48 16.42 -21.47
CA ASP A 23 -7.52 16.47 -20.02
C ASP A 23 -8.98 16.42 -19.56
N VAL A 24 -9.47 15.19 -19.36
CA VAL A 24 -10.75 14.92 -18.74
C VAL A 24 -10.67 15.53 -17.34
N GLU A 25 -11.47 16.57 -17.12
CA GLU A 25 -11.62 17.19 -15.80
C GLU A 25 -11.78 16.07 -14.76
N ASN A 26 -10.92 16.07 -13.74
CA ASN A 26 -10.94 15.09 -12.67
C ASN A 26 -11.40 15.72 -11.34
N PRO A 27 -12.61 16.34 -11.26
CA PRO A 27 -13.06 17.06 -10.08
C PRO A 27 -13.37 16.13 -8.89
N LEU A 28 -13.36 14.81 -9.11
CA LEU A 28 -13.47 13.78 -8.08
C LEU A 28 -12.10 13.25 -7.63
N GLU A 29 -11.01 13.82 -8.15
CA GLU A 29 -9.62 13.43 -7.88
C GLU A 29 -9.39 11.91 -7.97
N LEU A 30 -9.98 11.25 -8.99
CA LEU A 30 -9.88 9.80 -9.22
C LEU A 30 -8.42 9.34 -9.15
N THR A 31 -8.13 8.57 -8.10
CA THR A 31 -6.79 8.16 -7.69
C THR A 31 -6.72 6.63 -7.71
N LEU A 32 -5.84 6.09 -8.56
CA LEU A 32 -5.69 4.66 -8.80
C LEU A 32 -4.21 4.33 -9.00
N PRO A 33 -3.58 3.49 -8.15
CA PRO A 33 -2.20 3.04 -8.34
C PRO A 33 -2.01 2.31 -9.69
N THR A 34 -0.83 2.44 -10.29
CA THR A 34 -0.52 1.88 -11.62
C THR A 34 -0.51 0.35 -11.67
N GLU A 35 -0.26 -0.30 -10.54
CA GLU A 35 -0.17 -1.75 -10.37
C GLU A 35 -1.09 -2.19 -9.22
N PHE A 36 -1.82 -3.28 -9.38
CA PHE A 36 -2.66 -3.90 -8.35
C PHE A 36 -2.56 -5.42 -8.38
N TYR A 37 -2.83 -6.10 -7.27
CA TYR A 37 -2.45 -7.51 -7.08
C TYR A 37 -3.61 -8.37 -6.58
N ALA A 38 -3.78 -9.55 -7.18
CA ALA A 38 -4.70 -10.59 -6.73
C ALA A 38 -4.04 -11.97 -6.78
N VAL A 39 -4.57 -12.93 -6.04
CA VAL A 39 -4.06 -14.31 -5.97
C VAL A 39 -5.19 -15.27 -6.25
N VAL A 40 -4.91 -16.33 -7.02
CA VAL A 40 -5.87 -17.40 -7.32
C VAL A 40 -6.49 -17.94 -6.02
N GLY A 41 -7.83 -17.96 -5.96
CA GLY A 41 -8.61 -18.41 -4.81
C GLY A 41 -8.83 -17.38 -3.70
N GLU A 42 -8.16 -16.22 -3.70
CA GLU A 42 -8.42 -15.14 -2.73
C GLU A 42 -9.35 -14.08 -3.34
N LYS A 43 -10.19 -13.43 -2.51
CA LYS A 43 -11.05 -12.34 -2.96
C LYS A 43 -10.30 -11.01 -2.91
N THR A 44 -10.26 -10.32 -4.05
CA THR A 44 -9.73 -8.96 -4.20
C THR A 44 -10.84 -8.02 -4.65
N THR A 45 -10.86 -6.79 -4.11
CA THR A 45 -11.87 -5.77 -4.39
C THR A 45 -11.26 -4.39 -4.62
N ILE A 46 -12.02 -3.50 -5.25
CA ILE A 46 -11.75 -2.06 -5.30
C ILE A 46 -13.02 -1.35 -4.80
N GLY A 47 -12.96 -0.75 -3.62
CA GLY A 47 -14.03 0.08 -3.05
C GLY A 47 -14.10 1.44 -3.74
N PHE A 48 -15.26 1.83 -4.27
CA PHE A 48 -15.39 3.05 -5.08
C PHE A 48 -15.21 4.34 -4.27
N ASP A 49 -15.68 4.38 -3.02
CA ASP A 49 -15.44 5.49 -2.08
C ASP A 49 -13.95 5.65 -1.69
N ASN A 50 -13.10 4.64 -1.94
CA ASN A 50 -11.67 4.70 -1.61
C ASN A 50 -10.91 5.51 -2.68
N ILE A 51 -11.28 5.32 -3.96
CA ILE A 51 -10.55 5.83 -5.14
C ILE A 51 -10.97 7.22 -5.62
N VAL A 52 -12.01 7.84 -5.04
CA VAL A 52 -12.40 9.25 -5.33
C VAL A 52 -12.48 10.10 -4.07
N LEU A 53 -12.43 11.42 -4.22
CA LEU A 53 -12.67 12.41 -3.18
C LEU A 53 -14.08 12.99 -3.29
N THR A 54 -15.04 12.42 -2.55
CA THR A 54 -16.41 12.98 -2.46
C THR A 54 -17.09 12.67 -1.12
N LYS A 55 -18.10 13.49 -0.79
CA LYS A 55 -19.01 13.26 0.34
C LYS A 55 -20.08 12.21 0.00
N THR A 56 -20.45 12.08 -1.27
CA THR A 56 -21.64 11.32 -1.72
C THR A 56 -21.30 10.36 -2.88
N PRO A 57 -20.51 9.29 -2.63
CA PRO A 57 -20.07 8.36 -3.68
C PRO A 57 -21.22 7.67 -4.43
N ASP A 58 -22.40 7.53 -3.82
CA ASP A 58 -23.61 6.94 -4.42
C ASP A 58 -24.24 7.81 -5.53
N ASP A 59 -23.92 9.11 -5.62
CA ASP A 59 -24.45 10.02 -6.65
C ASP A 59 -23.87 9.70 -8.04
N TYR A 60 -22.69 9.08 -8.09
CA TYR A 60 -21.90 8.85 -9.29
C TYR A 60 -22.07 7.45 -9.87
N ARG A 61 -21.63 7.26 -11.11
CA ARG A 61 -21.65 5.96 -11.81
C ARG A 61 -20.23 5.52 -12.12
N PHE A 62 -19.82 4.39 -11.55
CA PHE A 62 -18.51 3.79 -11.73
C PHE A 62 -18.60 2.69 -12.79
N ASN A 63 -18.13 2.99 -14.01
CA ASN A 63 -17.92 1.97 -15.03
C ASN A 63 -16.53 1.35 -14.84
N VAL A 64 -16.45 0.02 -14.69
CA VAL A 64 -15.19 -0.70 -14.58
C VAL A 64 -15.07 -1.69 -15.73
N VAL A 65 -14.08 -1.46 -16.58
CA VAL A 65 -13.77 -2.31 -17.73
C VAL A 65 -12.54 -3.15 -17.39
N CYS A 66 -12.75 -4.45 -17.23
CA CYS A 66 -11.74 -5.48 -17.07
C CYS A 66 -12.30 -6.77 -17.71
N ASN A 67 -11.45 -7.66 -18.21
CA ASN A 67 -11.91 -8.96 -18.74
C ASN A 67 -12.25 -9.99 -17.64
N ILE A 68 -11.98 -9.67 -16.37
CA ILE A 68 -12.26 -10.51 -15.21
C ILE A 68 -12.92 -9.71 -14.07
N GLY A 69 -13.53 -10.42 -13.12
CA GLY A 69 -14.26 -9.82 -11.99
C GLY A 69 -15.66 -9.31 -12.36
N ARG A 70 -16.32 -8.64 -11.40
CA ARG A 70 -17.69 -8.11 -11.53
C ARG A 70 -17.85 -6.78 -10.79
N THR A 71 -18.63 -5.88 -11.38
CA THR A 71 -19.01 -4.59 -10.79
C THR A 71 -20.29 -4.75 -9.97
N GLY A 72 -20.25 -4.39 -8.68
CA GLY A 72 -21.42 -4.20 -7.82
C GLY A 72 -21.72 -2.71 -7.60
N LYS A 73 -22.64 -2.37 -6.69
CA LYS A 73 -23.03 -0.97 -6.42
C LYS A 73 -21.86 -0.10 -5.92
N THR A 74 -21.10 -0.61 -4.95
CA THR A 74 -20.11 0.17 -4.17
C THR A 74 -18.67 -0.28 -4.41
N SER A 75 -18.45 -1.35 -5.18
CA SER A 75 -17.13 -1.92 -5.45
C SER A 75 -17.12 -2.78 -6.71
N TRP A 76 -15.94 -2.93 -7.30
CA TRP A 76 -15.63 -4.05 -8.21
C TRP A 76 -14.93 -5.17 -7.42
N ALA A 77 -15.16 -6.43 -7.79
CA ALA A 77 -14.63 -7.59 -7.07
C ALA A 77 -14.25 -8.75 -8.00
N VAL A 78 -13.21 -9.49 -7.63
CA VAL A 78 -12.80 -10.75 -8.28
C VAL A 78 -12.36 -11.79 -7.25
N THR A 79 -12.50 -13.06 -7.59
CA THR A 79 -11.82 -14.19 -6.94
C THR A 79 -11.21 -15.03 -8.06
N PRO A 80 -9.92 -14.83 -8.41
CA PRO A 80 -9.37 -15.38 -9.65
C PRO A 80 -9.23 -16.91 -9.61
N THR A 81 -9.28 -17.52 -10.78
CA THR A 81 -9.03 -18.93 -11.07
C THR A 81 -7.63 -19.14 -11.65
N GLY A 82 -7.22 -20.38 -11.89
CA GLY A 82 -5.93 -20.68 -12.54
C GLY A 82 -5.83 -20.17 -13.99
N GLU A 83 -6.96 -20.03 -14.69
CA GLU A 83 -7.04 -19.50 -16.06
C GLU A 83 -6.82 -17.98 -16.10
N ASP A 84 -7.11 -17.29 -15.00
CA ASP A 84 -6.93 -15.85 -14.86
C ASP A 84 -5.48 -15.44 -14.57
N VAL A 85 -4.50 -16.36 -14.50
CA VAL A 85 -3.11 -16.02 -14.12
C VAL A 85 -2.40 -15.21 -15.21
N GLY A 86 -2.27 -13.90 -15.00
CA GLY A 86 -1.67 -13.00 -15.97
C GLY A 86 -1.69 -11.52 -15.58
N LYS A 87 -1.73 -10.66 -16.60
CA LYS A 87 -1.86 -9.21 -16.48
C LYS A 87 -3.14 -8.74 -17.15
N HIS A 88 -3.97 -8.00 -16.42
CA HIS A 88 -5.27 -7.53 -16.85
C HIS A 88 -5.29 -6.00 -16.76
N THR A 89 -5.63 -5.31 -17.86
CA THR A 89 -5.86 -3.87 -17.80
C THR A 89 -7.24 -3.63 -17.20
N LEU A 90 -7.30 -3.08 -15.99
CA LEU A 90 -8.53 -2.61 -15.36
C LEU A 90 -8.61 -1.10 -15.53
N ARG A 91 -9.65 -0.62 -16.22
CA ARG A 91 -9.99 0.80 -16.34
C ARG A 91 -11.19 1.13 -15.46
N VAL A 92 -11.10 2.21 -14.70
CA VAL A 92 -12.25 2.85 -14.05
C VAL A 92 -12.57 4.13 -14.81
N THR A 93 -13.86 4.38 -15.07
CA THR A 93 -14.37 5.67 -15.54
C THR A 93 -15.53 6.07 -14.64
N VAL A 94 -15.52 7.31 -14.14
CA VAL A 94 -16.56 7.83 -13.25
C VAL A 94 -17.38 8.88 -14.00
N ALA A 95 -18.69 8.82 -13.87
CA ALA A 95 -19.62 9.77 -14.46
C ALA A 95 -20.64 10.30 -13.44
N ASP A 96 -21.24 11.46 -13.72
CA ASP A 96 -22.39 11.96 -12.97
C ASP A 96 -23.72 11.32 -13.41
N ALA A 97 -24.83 11.76 -12.81
CA ALA A 97 -26.17 11.27 -13.11
C ALA A 97 -26.68 11.64 -14.53
N SER A 98 -26.04 12.58 -15.24
CA SER A 98 -26.33 12.89 -16.64
C SER A 98 -25.51 12.04 -17.63
N GLY A 99 -24.48 11.36 -17.14
CA GLY A 99 -23.53 10.61 -17.95
C GLY A 99 -22.28 11.39 -18.37
N LYS A 100 -22.11 12.65 -17.94
CA LYS A 100 -20.85 13.38 -18.14
C LYS A 100 -19.74 12.64 -17.39
N THR A 101 -18.66 12.29 -18.09
CA THR A 101 -17.47 11.70 -17.48
C THR A 101 -16.72 12.75 -16.64
N LEU A 102 -16.36 12.37 -15.41
CA LEU A 102 -15.67 13.18 -14.40
C LEU A 102 -14.28 12.61 -14.04
N GLY A 103 -13.73 11.75 -14.90
CA GLY A 103 -12.41 11.14 -14.75
C GLY A 103 -12.34 9.70 -15.29
N SER A 104 -11.16 9.31 -15.78
CA SER A 104 -10.84 7.90 -16.08
C SER A 104 -9.40 7.59 -15.66
N ALA A 105 -9.21 6.43 -15.03
CA ALA A 105 -7.90 5.92 -14.59
C ALA A 105 -7.75 4.44 -15.00
N LYS A 106 -6.52 3.94 -15.04
CA LYS A 106 -6.23 2.54 -15.34
C LYS A 106 -5.14 1.99 -14.43
N THR A 107 -5.25 0.71 -14.09
CA THR A 107 -4.25 -0.06 -13.35
C THR A 107 -3.99 -1.40 -14.04
N THR A 108 -2.79 -1.95 -13.86
CA THR A 108 -2.52 -3.34 -14.25
C THR A 108 -2.81 -4.23 -13.05
N LEU A 109 -3.86 -5.03 -13.15
CA LEU A 109 -4.13 -6.11 -12.21
C LEU A 109 -3.26 -7.31 -12.57
N HIS A 110 -2.31 -7.66 -11.70
CA HIS A 110 -1.54 -8.91 -11.77
C HIS A 110 -2.27 -9.97 -10.97
N VAL A 111 -2.68 -11.04 -11.64
CA VAL A 111 -3.21 -12.24 -10.98
C VAL A 111 -2.08 -13.25 -10.85
N VAL A 112 -1.87 -13.73 -9.64
CA VAL A 112 -0.72 -14.58 -9.28
C VAL A 112 -1.20 -15.96 -8.85
N ALA A 113 -0.49 -17.00 -9.32
CA ALA A 113 -0.78 -18.38 -8.95
C ALA A 113 -0.65 -18.60 -7.42
N ALA A 114 -1.51 -19.45 -6.87
CA ALA A 114 -1.59 -19.70 -5.43
C ALA A 114 -0.31 -20.34 -4.84
N ASP A 115 0.57 -20.90 -5.68
CA ASP A 115 1.84 -21.56 -5.35
C ASP A 115 3.09 -20.72 -5.68
N ALA A 116 2.97 -19.47 -6.13
CA ALA A 116 4.13 -18.60 -6.37
C ALA A 116 5.07 -18.51 -5.14
N GLY A 117 6.36 -18.75 -5.32
CA GLY A 117 7.33 -18.87 -4.23
C GLY A 117 7.36 -20.23 -3.50
N VAL A 118 6.67 -21.26 -3.99
CA VAL A 118 6.76 -22.63 -3.44
C VAL A 118 8.21 -23.08 -3.29
N GLY A 119 8.53 -23.70 -2.15
CA GLY A 119 9.90 -24.18 -1.84
C GLY A 119 10.91 -23.09 -1.48
N ARG A 120 10.55 -21.79 -1.54
CA ARG A 120 11.40 -20.71 -1.03
C ARG A 120 11.24 -20.56 0.49
N THR A 121 12.21 -19.89 1.11
CA THR A 121 12.10 -19.36 2.48
C THR A 121 12.18 -17.84 2.43
N ILE A 122 11.34 -17.13 3.20
CA ILE A 122 11.32 -15.66 3.26
C ILE A 122 11.31 -15.13 4.70
N ARG A 123 12.00 -14.01 4.93
CA ARG A 123 11.94 -13.22 6.16
C ARG A 123 11.21 -11.91 5.90
N LEU A 124 10.17 -11.66 6.69
CA LEU A 124 9.33 -10.47 6.61
C LEU A 124 9.52 -9.61 7.87
N LEU A 125 9.72 -8.31 7.70
CA LEU A 125 9.58 -7.34 8.79
C LEU A 125 8.34 -6.47 8.52
N ILE A 126 7.50 -6.26 9.53
CA ILE A 126 6.32 -5.41 9.43
C ILE A 126 6.47 -4.23 10.39
N VAL A 127 6.61 -3.02 9.86
CA VAL A 127 6.74 -1.77 10.61
C VAL A 127 5.44 -0.99 10.49
N GLY A 128 4.92 -0.47 11.61
CA GLY A 128 3.70 0.33 11.54
C GLY A 128 3.12 0.81 12.85
N ASP A 129 1.88 1.31 12.78
CA ASP A 129 1.24 2.02 13.88
C ASP A 129 0.22 1.19 14.69
N SER A 130 -0.88 1.80 15.17
CA SER A 130 -1.99 1.11 15.84
C SER A 130 -2.64 0.02 14.99
N LEU A 131 -2.69 0.15 13.66
CA LEU A 131 -3.23 -0.89 12.78
C LEU A 131 -2.33 -2.14 12.78
N THR A 132 -1.02 -1.93 12.90
CA THR A 132 -0.03 -3.02 13.00
C THR A 132 0.01 -3.57 14.42
N HIS A 133 -0.08 -2.69 15.43
CA HIS A 133 -0.23 -3.05 16.84
C HIS A 133 -1.49 -3.88 17.12
N ALA A 134 -2.53 -3.75 16.28
CA ALA A 134 -3.73 -4.58 16.33
C ALA A 134 -3.47 -6.04 15.98
N THR A 135 -2.34 -6.36 15.34
CA THR A 135 -1.84 -7.71 15.00
C THR A 135 -2.76 -8.57 14.11
N ALA A 136 -3.99 -8.12 13.82
CA ALA A 136 -4.96 -8.84 13.02
C ALA A 136 -4.52 -9.00 11.55
N TYR A 137 -3.97 -7.96 10.90
CA TYR A 137 -3.47 -8.10 9.53
C TYR A 137 -2.13 -8.87 9.45
N PRO A 138 -1.16 -8.74 10.40
CA PRO A 138 -0.03 -9.67 10.52
C PRO A 138 -0.46 -11.13 10.70
N ASN A 139 -1.45 -11.40 11.56
CA ASN A 139 -2.03 -12.74 11.73
C ASN A 139 -2.66 -13.27 10.44
N GLU A 140 -3.34 -12.43 9.65
CA GLU A 140 -3.87 -12.83 8.35
C GLU A 140 -2.76 -13.15 7.34
N ILE A 141 -1.70 -12.33 7.26
CA ILE A 141 -0.55 -12.62 6.39
C ILE A 141 0.08 -13.97 6.76
N ALA A 142 0.26 -14.25 8.06
CA ALA A 142 0.75 -15.54 8.54
C ALA A 142 -0.21 -16.70 8.21
N ARG A 143 -1.53 -16.49 8.34
CA ARG A 143 -2.56 -17.48 7.98
C ARG A 143 -2.54 -17.81 6.49
N LEU A 144 -2.41 -16.79 5.63
CA LEU A 144 -2.35 -16.94 4.18
C LEU A 144 -1.05 -17.63 3.76
N LEU A 145 0.11 -17.17 4.25
CA LEU A 145 1.42 -17.80 3.99
C LEU A 145 1.55 -19.23 4.56
N SER A 146 0.68 -19.63 5.50
CA SER A 146 0.64 -21.00 6.02
C SER A 146 -0.27 -21.96 5.22
N LYS A 147 -0.91 -21.50 4.14
CA LYS A 147 -1.62 -22.37 3.18
C LYS A 147 -0.62 -23.26 2.41
N ARG A 148 -1.02 -24.50 2.10
CA ARG A 148 -0.21 -25.45 1.32
C ARG A 148 0.22 -24.82 -0.02
N GLY A 149 1.51 -24.92 -0.35
CA GLY A 149 2.08 -24.38 -1.59
C GLY A 149 2.72 -22.98 -1.45
N ASN A 150 2.61 -22.33 -0.29
CA ASN A 150 3.36 -21.10 -0.01
C ASN A 150 4.82 -21.35 0.38
N PRO A 151 5.70 -20.32 0.34
CA PRO A 151 7.03 -20.38 0.92
C PRO A 151 6.99 -20.65 2.42
N ALA A 152 8.07 -21.22 2.94
CA ALA A 152 8.37 -21.14 4.37
C ALA A 152 8.61 -19.67 4.75
N TRP A 153 8.08 -19.23 5.89
CA TRP A 153 8.13 -17.82 6.29
C TRP A 153 8.62 -17.66 7.73
N THR A 154 9.17 -16.48 8.03
CA THR A 154 9.53 -16.05 9.38
C THR A 154 9.28 -14.55 9.48
N MET A 155 8.61 -14.10 10.54
CA MET A 155 8.48 -12.68 10.83
C MET A 155 9.57 -12.24 11.81
N LEU A 156 10.31 -11.20 11.42
CA LEU A 156 11.25 -10.49 12.29
C LEU A 156 10.49 -9.44 13.11
N GLY A 157 10.94 -9.19 14.34
CA GLY A 157 10.34 -8.19 15.21
C GLY A 157 10.51 -8.48 16.71
N THR A 158 10.72 -7.43 17.49
CA THR A 158 10.71 -7.43 18.95
C THR A 158 9.28 -7.48 19.51
N HIS A 159 8.31 -6.86 18.83
CA HIS A 159 6.96 -6.72 19.36
C HIS A 159 6.09 -7.94 19.05
N LYS A 160 5.63 -8.61 20.11
CA LYS A 160 4.83 -9.83 20.07
C LYS A 160 3.64 -9.69 21.04
N PRO A 161 2.55 -8.99 20.66
CA PRO A 161 1.35 -8.86 21.49
C PRO A 161 0.75 -10.22 21.85
N THR A 162 0.01 -10.30 22.96
CA THR A 162 -0.66 -11.53 23.43
C THR A 162 -1.64 -12.17 22.43
N ARG A 163 -2.08 -11.39 21.43
CA ARG A 163 -2.94 -11.81 20.30
C ARG A 163 -2.17 -12.22 19.04
N ALA A 164 -0.84 -12.23 19.06
CA ALA A 164 -0.02 -12.70 17.95
C ALA A 164 -0.17 -14.21 17.78
N ALA A 165 -0.42 -14.66 16.55
CA ALA A 165 -0.37 -16.08 16.22
C ALA A 165 1.06 -16.62 16.34
N LYS A 166 1.22 -17.95 16.44
CA LYS A 166 2.55 -18.59 16.53
C LYS A 166 3.44 -18.15 15.35
N GLY A 167 4.59 -17.57 15.66
CA GLY A 167 5.56 -17.07 14.67
C GLY A 167 5.32 -15.63 14.18
N VAL A 168 4.22 -14.98 14.57
CA VAL A 168 3.96 -13.58 14.26
C VAL A 168 4.75 -12.67 15.19
N ALA A 169 5.53 -11.77 14.59
CA ALA A 169 6.26 -10.69 15.24
C ALA A 169 6.23 -9.47 14.33
N HIS A 170 6.37 -8.27 14.89
CA HIS A 170 6.38 -7.02 14.12
C HIS A 170 7.02 -5.88 14.92
N GLU A 171 7.09 -4.70 14.31
CA GLU A 171 7.45 -3.42 14.94
C GLU A 171 6.23 -2.49 14.81
N GLY A 172 5.17 -2.83 15.54
CA GLY A 172 3.83 -2.23 15.37
C GLY A 172 3.29 -1.58 16.63
N TYR A 173 3.16 -0.26 16.65
CA TYR A 173 2.99 0.51 17.88
C TYR A 173 1.90 1.58 17.82
N GLY A 174 0.96 1.54 18.78
CA GLY A 174 -0.19 2.44 18.78
C GLY A 174 0.19 3.93 18.91
N GLY A 175 -0.28 4.77 17.99
CA GLY A 175 0.02 6.20 17.99
C GLY A 175 1.45 6.53 17.59
N TRP A 176 2.13 5.66 16.82
CA TRP A 176 3.46 5.93 16.28
C TRP A 176 3.40 6.50 14.87
N THR A 177 4.47 7.19 14.53
CA THR A 177 4.66 8.03 13.34
C THR A 177 5.97 7.66 12.66
N TRP A 178 6.16 8.02 11.38
CA TRP A 178 7.47 7.88 10.72
C TRP A 178 8.57 8.59 11.54
N GLN A 179 8.29 9.81 12.01
CA GLN A 179 9.20 10.57 12.88
C GLN A 179 9.59 9.81 14.15
N ARG A 180 8.64 9.11 14.81
CA ARG A 180 8.93 8.35 16.03
C ARG A 180 9.86 7.16 15.77
N PHE A 181 9.73 6.47 14.64
CA PHE A 181 10.68 5.42 14.27
C PHE A 181 12.09 5.98 13.99
N VAL A 182 12.20 7.19 13.44
CA VAL A 182 13.48 7.88 13.18
C VAL A 182 14.14 8.41 14.45
N THR A 183 13.38 8.99 15.40
CA THR A 183 13.95 9.81 16.50
C THR A 183 13.59 9.40 17.92
N LYS A 184 12.59 8.54 18.17
CA LYS A 184 12.16 8.28 19.56
C LYS A 184 13.20 7.45 20.30
N TYR A 185 13.90 8.11 21.21
CA TYR A 185 14.60 7.46 22.32
C TYR A 185 13.77 7.53 23.60
N GLU A 186 14.00 6.60 24.53
CA GLU A 186 13.41 6.56 25.86
C GLU A 186 14.47 6.07 26.86
N PRO A 187 15.02 6.94 27.73
CA PRO A 187 16.05 6.53 28.68
C PRO A 187 15.50 5.66 29.83
N ASN A 188 14.19 5.71 30.11
CA ASN A 188 13.57 5.06 31.27
C ASN A 188 12.35 4.20 30.85
N PRO A 189 12.52 3.17 30.00
CA PRO A 189 11.40 2.40 29.48
C PRO A 189 10.64 1.64 30.58
N ASP A 190 9.32 1.50 30.44
CA ASP A 190 8.45 0.77 31.39
C ASP A 190 7.94 -0.58 30.86
N GLY A 191 8.53 -1.07 29.76
CA GLY A 191 8.10 -2.27 29.05
C GLY A 191 6.88 -2.08 28.16
N THR A 192 6.16 -0.95 28.24
CA THR A 192 5.04 -0.65 27.34
C THR A 192 5.52 -0.06 26.00
N TYR A 193 4.71 -0.23 24.95
CA TYR A 193 4.97 0.42 23.66
C TYR A 193 4.78 1.96 23.69
N ARG A 194 4.21 2.51 24.77
CA ARG A 194 4.02 3.96 24.92
C ARG A 194 5.31 4.63 25.40
N LYS A 195 6.04 3.95 26.28
CA LYS A 195 7.30 4.41 26.88
C LYS A 195 8.42 3.39 26.62
N ARG A 196 8.83 3.33 25.34
CA ARG A 196 10.03 2.64 24.85
C ARG A 196 10.74 3.47 23.78
N SER A 197 12.00 3.16 23.49
CA SER A 197 12.69 3.65 22.30
C SER A 197 12.09 3.01 21.04
N SER A 198 12.28 3.68 19.90
CA SER A 198 12.20 3.03 18.59
C SER A 198 13.11 1.81 18.58
N PRO A 199 12.67 0.67 18.01
CA PRO A 199 13.53 -0.50 17.83
C PRO A 199 14.79 -0.20 17.01
N PHE A 200 14.79 0.91 16.26
CA PHE A 200 15.87 1.30 15.37
C PHE A 200 16.76 2.41 15.96
N VAL A 201 16.46 2.93 17.16
CA VAL A 201 17.19 4.07 17.76
C VAL A 201 17.98 3.64 18.99
N PHE A 202 19.30 3.67 18.87
CA PHE A 202 20.26 3.22 19.88
C PHE A 202 21.14 4.37 20.35
N LEU A 203 21.69 4.29 21.56
CA LEU A 203 22.80 5.16 21.94
C LEU A 203 24.06 4.75 21.15
N GLY A 204 24.72 5.73 20.53
CA GLY A 204 26.10 5.60 20.08
C GLY A 204 27.08 5.84 21.24
N ASP A 205 28.38 5.62 20.97
CA ASP A 205 29.45 5.73 21.95
C ASP A 205 29.60 7.15 22.55
N ASP A 206 29.07 8.17 21.86
CA ASP A 206 29.01 9.56 22.36
C ASP A 206 27.80 9.84 23.27
N GLY A 207 27.08 8.79 23.70
CA GLY A 207 25.91 8.88 24.58
C GLY A 207 24.66 9.47 23.93
N LYS A 208 24.66 9.69 22.61
CA LYS A 208 23.53 10.30 21.88
C LYS A 208 22.71 9.24 21.14
N PRO A 209 21.36 9.34 21.15
CA PRO A 209 20.52 8.46 20.37
C PRO A 209 20.67 8.73 18.87
N ARG A 210 20.83 7.66 18.09
CA ARG A 210 21.00 7.67 16.64
C ARG A 210 20.19 6.54 16.02
N LEU A 211 19.71 6.75 14.80
CA LEU A 211 19.05 5.70 14.01
C LEU A 211 20.13 4.73 13.48
N ASP A 212 19.99 3.43 13.77
CA ASP A 212 20.85 2.35 13.27
C ASP A 212 20.05 1.05 13.11
N VAL A 213 19.51 0.84 11.92
CA VAL A 213 18.76 -0.38 11.56
C VAL A 213 19.71 -1.57 11.36
N ALA A 214 20.99 -1.32 11.05
CA ALA A 214 21.98 -2.39 10.95
C ALA A 214 22.27 -3.01 12.33
N ARG A 215 22.35 -2.19 13.38
CA ARG A 215 22.43 -2.64 14.77
C ARG A 215 21.17 -3.39 15.22
N TYR A 216 19.98 -2.91 14.86
CA TYR A 216 18.73 -3.64 15.10
C TYR A 216 18.74 -5.06 14.49
N PHE A 217 19.14 -5.21 13.22
CA PHE A 217 19.23 -6.55 12.62
C PHE A 217 20.27 -7.44 13.31
N LYS A 218 21.36 -6.85 13.82
CA LYS A 218 22.38 -7.59 14.57
C LYS A 218 21.84 -8.09 15.91
N GLU A 219 21.38 -7.18 16.76
CA GLU A 219 21.06 -7.44 18.17
C GLU A 219 19.67 -8.08 18.36
N GLU A 220 18.64 -7.59 17.65
CA GLU A 220 17.24 -8.01 17.86
C GLU A 220 16.76 -9.09 16.87
N CYS A 221 17.43 -9.23 15.71
CA CYS A 221 17.09 -10.23 14.69
C CYS A 221 18.10 -11.38 14.56
N GLY A 222 19.09 -11.48 15.46
CA GLY A 222 20.11 -12.55 15.41
C GLY A 222 20.93 -12.50 14.12
N GLU A 223 21.39 -11.31 13.75
CA GLU A 223 22.05 -10.95 12.48
C GLU A 223 21.23 -11.19 11.19
N GLN A 224 20.00 -11.68 11.29
CA GLN A 224 19.13 -11.89 10.14
C GLN A 224 18.60 -10.56 9.58
N ARG A 225 18.68 -10.40 8.26
CA ARG A 225 18.09 -9.28 7.53
C ARG A 225 16.80 -9.73 6.84
N PRO A 226 15.77 -8.89 6.76
CA PRO A 226 14.54 -9.19 6.04
C PRO A 226 14.81 -9.33 4.53
N ASP A 227 14.03 -10.18 3.88
CA ASP A 227 13.92 -10.22 2.42
C ASP A 227 12.84 -9.23 1.93
N TYR A 228 11.82 -8.99 2.78
CA TYR A 228 10.72 -8.06 2.58
C TYR A 228 10.51 -7.19 3.83
N VAL A 229 10.33 -5.89 3.66
CA VAL A 229 9.92 -4.96 4.73
C VAL A 229 8.64 -4.25 4.31
N LEU A 230 7.65 -4.23 5.20
CA LEU A 230 6.39 -3.53 5.01
C LEU A 230 6.29 -2.31 5.93
N PHE A 231 5.76 -1.21 5.42
CA PHE A 231 5.48 0.00 6.19
C PHE A 231 4.01 0.38 6.04
N LEU A 232 3.25 0.37 7.14
CA LEU A 232 1.90 0.95 7.21
C LEU A 232 1.89 2.02 8.31
N LEU A 233 2.09 3.27 7.88
CA LEU A 233 2.31 4.49 8.67
C LEU A 233 1.70 5.69 7.93
N GLY A 234 1.71 6.87 8.56
CA GLY A 234 1.15 8.11 7.98
C GLY A 234 -0.16 8.57 8.62
N ILE A 235 -0.95 7.65 9.18
CA ILE A 235 -2.18 7.97 9.92
C ILE A 235 -1.87 8.92 11.08
N ASN A 236 -1.09 8.50 12.09
CA ASN A 236 -0.83 9.36 13.27
C ASN A 236 0.04 10.59 12.94
N ASP A 237 0.76 10.56 11.82
CA ASP A 237 1.49 11.71 11.31
C ASP A 237 0.50 12.80 10.87
N CYS A 238 -0.51 12.44 10.06
CA CYS A 238 -1.39 13.39 9.39
C CYS A 238 -2.82 13.53 9.96
N PHE A 239 -3.29 12.65 10.84
CA PHE A 239 -4.69 12.61 11.32
C PHE A 239 -5.20 13.92 11.95
N SER A 240 -4.28 14.74 12.50
CA SER A 240 -4.59 16.06 13.07
C SER A 240 -4.18 17.25 12.16
N ALA A 241 -4.03 17.04 10.86
CA ALA A 241 -3.80 18.12 9.89
C ALA A 241 -5.08 18.95 9.65
N ASN A 242 -4.94 20.13 9.04
CA ASN A 242 -6.09 20.83 8.47
C ASN A 242 -6.58 20.06 7.21
N PRO A 243 -7.84 19.62 7.12
CA PRO A 243 -8.38 18.97 5.93
C PRO A 243 -8.29 19.78 4.63
N GLU A 244 -8.28 21.10 4.73
CA GLU A 244 -8.18 22.01 3.58
C GLU A 244 -6.73 22.27 3.17
N GLN A 245 -5.78 22.06 4.08
CA GLN A 245 -4.35 22.38 3.90
C GLN A 245 -3.43 21.31 4.51
N PRO A 246 -3.54 20.02 4.13
CA PRO A 246 -2.73 18.94 4.74
C PRO A 246 -1.30 18.84 4.17
N ASN A 247 -1.01 19.53 3.05
CA ASN A 247 0.17 19.31 2.23
C ASN A 247 1.49 19.45 3.01
N ASP A 248 1.66 20.48 3.85
CA ASP A 248 2.89 20.69 4.63
C ASP A 248 3.12 19.58 5.67
N ARG A 249 2.04 19.06 6.25
CA ARG A 249 2.09 17.96 7.22
C ARG A 249 2.49 16.65 6.53
N ILE A 250 1.96 16.41 5.34
CA ILE A 250 2.31 15.27 4.48
C ILE A 250 3.77 15.38 4.01
N ALA A 251 4.22 16.56 3.57
CA ALA A 251 5.61 16.80 3.20
C ALA A 251 6.58 16.64 4.38
N GLY A 252 6.15 17.00 5.59
CA GLY A 252 6.87 16.70 6.84
C GLY A 252 6.97 15.20 7.12
N MET A 253 5.88 14.44 6.87
CA MET A 253 5.87 12.98 7.00
C MET A 253 6.80 12.30 5.99
N LEU A 254 6.71 12.65 4.71
CA LEU A 254 7.52 12.05 3.63
C LEU A 254 9.02 12.20 3.90
N LYS A 255 9.47 13.38 4.36
CA LYS A 255 10.86 13.61 4.79
C LYS A 255 11.33 12.68 5.91
N GLN A 256 10.44 12.22 6.79
CA GLN A 256 10.76 11.25 7.85
C GLN A 256 10.71 9.81 7.32
N ALA A 257 9.84 9.52 6.36
CA ALA A 257 9.85 8.25 5.65
C ALA A 257 11.16 8.06 4.87
N ASP A 258 11.61 9.08 4.13
CA ASP A 258 12.86 9.04 3.35
C ASP A 258 14.08 8.73 4.23
N ILE A 259 14.18 9.34 5.42
CA ILE A 259 15.27 9.07 6.38
C ILE A 259 15.23 7.60 6.83
N LEU A 260 14.06 7.08 7.19
CA LEU A 260 13.92 5.69 7.65
C LEU A 260 14.20 4.69 6.50
N LEU A 261 13.68 4.96 5.30
CA LEU A 261 13.79 4.09 4.14
C LEU A 261 15.23 4.07 3.57
N ALA A 262 15.92 5.21 3.56
CA ALA A 262 17.34 5.26 3.19
C ALA A 262 18.21 4.43 4.16
N GLU A 263 17.93 4.50 5.46
CA GLU A 263 18.60 3.67 6.46
C GLU A 263 18.25 2.18 6.31
N PHE A 264 16.99 1.83 6.04
CA PHE A 264 16.61 0.44 5.70
C PHE A 264 17.30 -0.05 4.42
N ARG A 265 17.49 0.79 3.41
CA ARG A 265 18.25 0.48 2.19
C ARG A 265 19.75 0.29 2.47
N ARG A 266 20.34 1.07 3.38
CA ARG A 266 21.72 0.87 3.88
C ARG A 266 21.85 -0.44 4.65
N ALA A 267 20.93 -0.72 5.56
CA ALA A 267 20.98 -1.87 6.46
C ALA A 267 20.55 -3.19 5.79
N ALA A 268 19.69 -3.17 4.77
CA ALA A 268 19.25 -4.35 4.02
C ALA A 268 19.15 -4.07 2.50
N PRO A 269 20.29 -3.87 1.79
CA PRO A 269 20.27 -3.40 0.40
C PRO A 269 19.56 -4.31 -0.59
N LYS A 270 19.45 -5.62 -0.29
CA LYS A 270 18.72 -6.60 -1.11
C LYS A 270 17.22 -6.68 -0.83
N ALA A 271 16.74 -6.19 0.31
CA ALA A 271 15.34 -6.30 0.72
C ALA A 271 14.42 -5.51 -0.20
N GLU A 272 13.17 -5.96 -0.33
CA GLU A 272 12.13 -5.23 -1.05
C GLU A 272 11.22 -4.50 -0.06
N LEU A 273 11.07 -3.18 -0.24
CA LEU A 273 10.36 -2.28 0.67
C LEU A 273 8.96 -2.01 0.11
N GLY A 274 7.92 -2.51 0.78
CA GLY A 274 6.52 -2.26 0.43
C GLY A 274 5.93 -1.14 1.29
N ILE A 275 5.55 -0.04 0.65
CA ILE A 275 4.85 1.08 1.28
C ILE A 275 3.34 0.86 1.11
N CYS A 276 2.67 0.51 2.20
CA CYS A 276 1.23 0.26 2.23
C CYS A 276 0.48 1.60 2.26
N LEU A 277 -0.33 1.87 1.24
CA LEU A 277 -1.09 3.11 1.12
C LEU A 277 -2.07 3.29 2.29
N THR A 278 -2.15 4.52 2.80
CA THR A 278 -2.91 4.85 4.01
C THR A 278 -4.41 4.50 3.84
N THR A 279 -4.92 3.71 4.78
CA THR A 279 -6.26 3.09 4.73
C THR A 279 -7.40 4.13 4.67
N PRO A 280 -8.50 3.86 3.94
CA PRO A 280 -9.68 4.74 3.88
C PRO A 280 -10.31 5.01 5.28
N PRO A 281 -11.17 6.04 5.40
CA PRO A 281 -12.02 6.21 6.57
C PRO A 281 -13.13 5.14 6.63
N ASN A 282 -13.72 4.93 7.82
CA ASN A 282 -15.08 4.40 7.90
C ASN A 282 -16.03 5.32 7.11
N SER A 283 -16.96 4.77 6.33
CA SER A 283 -17.95 5.56 5.57
C SER A 283 -18.91 6.36 6.46
N ARG A 284 -19.13 5.90 7.70
CA ARG A 284 -20.13 6.46 8.63
C ARG A 284 -19.58 7.62 9.44
N GLN A 285 -20.20 8.80 9.31
CA GLN A 285 -19.93 9.96 10.18
C GLN A 285 -20.13 9.64 11.69
N ALA A 286 -21.17 8.87 12.05
CA ALA A 286 -21.41 8.44 13.43
C ALA A 286 -20.26 7.62 14.05
N ALA A 287 -19.43 6.96 13.24
CA ALA A 287 -18.27 6.21 13.72
C ALA A 287 -17.11 7.14 14.16
N PHE A 288 -17.05 8.35 13.60
CA PHE A 288 -16.12 9.40 14.03
C PHE A 288 -16.63 10.08 15.30
N GLU A 289 -17.91 10.41 15.36
CA GLU A 289 -18.56 10.95 16.57
C GLU A 289 -18.36 10.02 17.78
N ALA A 290 -18.49 8.71 17.58
CA ALA A 290 -18.27 7.69 18.62
C ALA A 290 -16.82 7.59 19.16
N ASN A 291 -15.81 8.13 18.46
CA ASN A 291 -14.41 8.15 18.94
C ASN A 291 -13.92 9.54 19.32
N TYR A 292 -14.35 10.55 18.57
CA TYR A 292 -13.74 11.87 18.49
C TYR A 292 -14.74 13.00 18.78
N LYS A 293 -16.03 12.69 18.90
CA LYS A 293 -17.12 13.66 19.02
C LYS A 293 -17.10 14.65 17.85
N ASP A 294 -17.03 15.93 18.15
CA ASP A 294 -16.91 17.08 17.25
C ASP A 294 -15.48 17.29 16.70
N ARG A 295 -14.45 16.73 17.36
CA ARG A 295 -13.03 17.05 17.06
C ARG A 295 -12.57 16.63 15.66
N TYR A 296 -13.09 15.53 15.12
CA TYR A 296 -12.72 15.01 13.80
C TYR A 296 -13.97 14.42 13.10
N SER A 297 -14.20 14.79 11.84
CA SER A 297 -15.30 14.27 11.02
C SER A 297 -14.82 13.27 9.96
N ARG A 298 -15.73 12.41 9.47
CA ARG A 298 -15.45 11.47 8.36
C ARG A 298 -14.94 12.21 7.13
N TRP A 299 -15.53 13.36 6.82
CA TRP A 299 -15.14 14.16 5.66
C TRP A 299 -13.74 14.78 5.85
N GLY A 300 -13.47 15.34 7.03
CA GLY A 300 -12.15 15.92 7.32
C GLY A 300 -11.03 14.88 7.18
N TRP A 301 -11.21 13.68 7.75
CA TRP A 301 -10.22 12.60 7.57
C TRP A 301 -10.19 12.08 6.12
N LYS A 302 -11.32 11.99 5.40
CA LYS A 302 -11.34 11.59 3.98
C LYS A 302 -10.49 12.54 3.11
N GLN A 303 -10.57 13.86 3.31
CA GLN A 303 -9.75 14.83 2.58
C GLN A 303 -8.26 14.61 2.84
N ILE A 304 -7.85 14.51 4.11
CA ILE A 304 -6.46 14.29 4.50
C ILE A 304 -5.94 12.95 3.96
N GLN A 305 -6.70 11.87 4.15
CA GLN A 305 -6.35 10.51 3.73
C GLN A 305 -6.20 10.40 2.22
N HIS A 306 -7.13 10.97 1.45
CA HIS A 306 -7.06 10.94 0.00
C HIS A 306 -5.84 11.72 -0.51
N ARG A 307 -5.56 12.90 0.06
CA ARG A 307 -4.37 13.70 -0.29
C ARG A 307 -3.06 13.04 0.14
N LEU A 308 -3.06 12.33 1.26
CA LEU A 308 -1.92 11.52 1.71
C LEU A 308 -1.66 10.36 0.75
N VAL A 309 -2.69 9.59 0.35
CA VAL A 309 -2.54 8.50 -0.64
C VAL A 309 -2.03 9.01 -1.99
N GLN A 310 -2.54 10.14 -2.49
CA GLN A 310 -1.99 10.78 -3.70
C GLN A 310 -0.50 11.11 -3.57
N ALA A 311 -0.09 11.65 -2.42
CA ALA A 311 1.29 12.01 -2.16
C ALA A 311 2.19 10.77 -1.98
N GLU A 312 1.70 9.71 -1.32
CA GLU A 312 2.37 8.41 -1.21
C GLU A 312 2.60 7.80 -2.61
N ILE A 313 1.56 7.78 -3.47
CA ILE A 313 1.67 7.30 -4.86
C ILE A 313 2.66 8.15 -5.67
N ALA A 314 2.57 9.48 -5.58
CA ALA A 314 3.43 10.38 -6.34
C ALA A 314 4.89 10.36 -5.89
N HIS A 315 5.13 10.24 -4.58
CA HIS A 315 6.47 10.26 -3.98
C HIS A 315 7.16 8.91 -4.05
N PHE A 316 6.50 7.79 -3.73
CA PHE A 316 7.12 6.47 -3.74
C PHE A 316 7.00 5.76 -5.10
N GLY A 317 5.94 6.01 -5.88
CA GLY A 317 5.71 5.40 -7.19
C GLY A 317 6.60 5.94 -8.33
N ARG A 318 7.41 6.97 -8.08
CA ARG A 318 8.32 7.59 -9.06
C ARG A 318 9.81 7.41 -8.76
N GLN A 319 10.16 6.60 -7.76
CA GLN A 319 11.54 6.48 -7.26
C GLN A 319 12.41 5.60 -8.15
N GLU A 320 13.71 5.92 -8.21
CA GLU A 320 14.70 5.12 -8.95
C GLU A 320 15.01 3.77 -8.29
N ASP A 321 14.65 3.61 -7.01
CA ASP A 321 14.84 2.37 -6.25
C ASP A 321 13.90 1.26 -6.75
N LYS A 322 14.42 0.44 -7.66
CA LYS A 322 13.77 -0.75 -8.24
C LYS A 322 13.51 -1.88 -7.22
N ARG A 323 13.71 -1.63 -5.93
CA ARG A 323 13.35 -2.50 -4.78
C ARG A 323 12.43 -1.79 -3.77
N MET A 324 11.80 -0.68 -4.14
CA MET A 324 10.74 -0.03 -3.35
C MET A 324 9.43 0.01 -4.15
N PHE A 325 8.31 -0.27 -3.50
CA PHE A 325 7.02 -0.48 -4.17
C PHE A 325 5.85 0.10 -3.38
N VAL A 326 4.90 0.69 -4.09
CA VAL A 326 3.58 1.03 -3.55
C VAL A 326 2.74 -0.25 -3.46
N VAL A 327 2.06 -0.45 -2.33
CA VAL A 327 1.18 -1.59 -2.03
C VAL A 327 -0.24 -1.07 -1.79
N PRO A 328 -1.21 -1.32 -2.71
CA PRO A 328 -2.57 -0.80 -2.56
C PRO A 328 -3.43 -1.53 -1.51
N THR A 329 -3.15 -1.23 -0.24
CA THR A 329 -3.94 -1.65 0.92
C THR A 329 -5.26 -0.92 1.06
N GLU A 330 -5.32 0.33 0.58
CA GLU A 330 -6.47 1.22 0.65
C GLU A 330 -7.62 0.76 -0.28
N MET A 331 -7.31 0.26 -1.48
CA MET A 331 -8.34 -0.09 -2.47
C MET A 331 -9.23 -1.27 -2.03
N ASN A 332 -8.66 -2.25 -1.33
CA ASN A 332 -9.34 -3.51 -1.00
C ASN A 332 -10.15 -3.47 0.30
N LEU A 333 -9.96 -2.43 1.13
CA LEU A 333 -10.65 -2.32 2.41
C LEU A 333 -12.05 -1.74 2.23
N ASP A 334 -13.09 -2.48 2.64
CA ASP A 334 -14.47 -1.97 2.54
C ASP A 334 -14.71 -0.91 3.64
N PRO A 335 -14.97 0.36 3.30
CA PRO A 335 -15.12 1.44 4.29
C PRO A 335 -16.39 1.29 5.14
N THR A 336 -17.32 0.41 4.75
CA THR A 336 -18.58 0.18 5.45
C THR A 336 -18.57 -1.16 6.20
N ALA A 337 -18.26 -2.27 5.52
CA ALA A 337 -18.28 -3.62 6.10
C ALA A 337 -16.94 -4.03 6.74
N GLY A 338 -15.83 -3.41 6.34
CA GLY A 338 -14.51 -3.63 6.94
C GLY A 338 -14.29 -2.88 8.25
N TYR A 339 -15.26 -2.08 8.72
CA TYR A 339 -15.20 -1.29 9.95
C TYR A 339 -16.31 -1.64 10.93
N PRO A 340 -16.09 -1.48 12.26
CA PRO A 340 -17.17 -1.52 13.24
C PRO A 340 -18.03 -0.24 13.14
N ALA A 341 -19.27 -0.27 13.65
CA ALA A 341 -20.17 0.88 13.60
C ALA A 341 -19.67 2.12 14.37
N ASN A 342 -18.74 1.93 15.31
CA ASN A 342 -18.27 2.92 16.27
C ASN A 342 -16.73 3.17 16.22
N ASN A 343 -16.05 2.89 15.11
CA ASN A 343 -14.66 3.33 14.93
C ASN A 343 -14.38 3.93 13.56
N GLY A 344 -13.87 5.17 13.54
CA GLY A 344 -13.60 5.91 12.30
C GLY A 344 -12.34 5.47 11.55
N VAL A 345 -11.37 4.87 12.25
CA VAL A 345 -9.98 4.67 11.76
C VAL A 345 -9.50 3.21 11.86
N HIS A 346 -9.94 2.46 12.87
CA HIS A 346 -9.52 1.07 13.08
C HIS A 346 -10.53 0.10 12.44
N PRO A 347 -10.10 -0.76 11.50
CA PRO A 347 -10.94 -1.81 10.93
C PRO A 347 -11.49 -2.80 11.96
N ASN A 348 -12.49 -3.57 11.54
CA ASN A 348 -12.90 -4.81 12.21
C ASN A 348 -12.06 -5.99 11.68
N THR A 349 -12.36 -7.21 12.13
CA THR A 349 -11.66 -8.43 11.68
C THR A 349 -11.65 -8.59 10.16
N ALA A 350 -12.79 -8.39 9.48
CA ALA A 350 -12.88 -8.53 8.03
C ALA A 350 -12.04 -7.47 7.30
N GLY A 351 -12.03 -6.22 7.79
CA GLY A 351 -11.20 -5.17 7.21
C GLY A 351 -9.69 -5.41 7.41
N TYR A 352 -9.27 -5.86 8.59
CA TYR A 352 -7.88 -6.29 8.79
C TYR A 352 -7.52 -7.50 7.91
N GLN A 353 -8.47 -8.39 7.59
CA GLN A 353 -8.25 -9.47 6.64
C GLN A 353 -8.12 -8.97 5.19
N GLN A 354 -8.88 -7.94 4.79
CA GLN A 354 -8.71 -7.27 3.49
C GLN A 354 -7.32 -6.64 3.35
N LEU A 355 -6.82 -5.98 4.40
CA LEU A 355 -5.46 -5.42 4.45
C LEU A 355 -4.38 -6.51 4.33
N GLY A 356 -4.50 -7.58 5.13
CA GLY A 356 -3.57 -8.73 5.07
C GLY A 356 -3.59 -9.43 3.71
N SER A 357 -4.74 -9.49 3.05
CA SER A 357 -4.91 -10.06 1.71
C SER A 357 -4.23 -9.21 0.62
N SER A 358 -4.36 -7.88 0.65
CA SER A 358 -3.64 -6.98 -0.29
C SER A 358 -2.13 -7.14 -0.18
N ILE A 359 -1.62 -7.20 1.06
CA ILE A 359 -0.20 -7.37 1.35
C ILE A 359 0.29 -8.75 0.90
N TYR A 360 -0.47 -9.81 1.19
CA TYR A 360 -0.19 -11.16 0.70
C TYR A 360 -0.16 -11.22 -0.84
N ALA A 361 -1.10 -10.55 -1.52
CA ALA A 361 -1.13 -10.52 -2.98
C ALA A 361 0.10 -9.82 -3.59
N TRP A 362 0.55 -8.71 -3.00
CA TRP A 362 1.82 -8.08 -3.36
C TRP A 362 3.01 -9.03 -3.12
N LEU A 363 3.12 -9.65 -1.93
CA LEU A 363 4.18 -10.62 -1.61
C LEU A 363 4.21 -11.76 -2.64
N LYS A 364 3.07 -12.34 -3.00
CA LYS A 364 2.96 -13.38 -4.02
C LYS A 364 3.42 -12.90 -5.39
N HIS A 365 3.08 -11.68 -5.79
CA HIS A 365 3.60 -11.09 -7.02
C HIS A 365 5.13 -10.93 -7.00
N ARG A 366 5.71 -10.48 -5.88
CA ARG A 366 7.18 -10.39 -5.73
C ARG A 366 7.86 -11.76 -5.82
N LEU A 367 7.25 -12.80 -5.26
CA LEU A 367 7.72 -14.18 -5.32
C LEU A 367 7.71 -14.72 -6.77
N ASP A 368 6.59 -14.55 -7.48
CA ASP A 368 6.43 -14.94 -8.89
C ASP A 368 7.47 -14.28 -9.82
N LEU A 369 7.74 -12.98 -9.64
CA LEU A 369 8.78 -12.28 -10.38
C LEU A 369 10.18 -12.83 -10.10
N ALA A 370 10.49 -13.20 -8.86
CA ALA A 370 11.78 -13.80 -8.50
C ALA A 370 11.95 -15.20 -9.13
N ASP A 371 10.89 -16.04 -9.10
CA ASP A 371 10.90 -17.37 -9.71
C ASP A 371 11.05 -17.29 -11.24
N LYS A 372 10.39 -16.32 -11.88
CA LYS A 372 10.53 -16.03 -13.32
C LYS A 372 11.91 -15.46 -13.66
N GLY A 373 12.55 -14.74 -12.73
CA GLY A 373 13.94 -14.30 -12.87
C GLY A 373 14.92 -15.47 -12.88
N LEU A 374 14.85 -16.36 -11.89
CA LEU A 374 15.70 -17.55 -11.79
C LEU A 374 15.57 -18.47 -13.01
N LYS A 375 14.34 -18.68 -13.51
CA LYS A 375 14.06 -19.46 -14.72
C LYS A 375 14.60 -18.84 -16.02
N ARG A 376 15.00 -17.57 -16.01
CA ARG A 376 15.63 -16.86 -17.15
C ARG A 376 17.16 -16.82 -17.08
N SER A 377 17.75 -16.99 -15.89
CA SER A 377 19.21 -17.07 -15.70
C SER A 377 19.75 -18.51 -15.74
N ALA A 378 18.87 -19.50 -15.89
CA ALA A 378 19.19 -20.93 -16.02
C ALA A 378 18.97 -21.44 -17.46
N LYS A 379 19.02 -20.53 -18.44
CA LYS A 379 18.95 -20.72 -19.88
C LYS A 379 19.97 -19.82 -20.56
#